data_AF-A0A679JRU9-F1
#
_entry.id   AF-A0A679JRU9-F1
#
_cell.length_a   1.000
_cell.length_b   1.000
_cell.length_c   1.000
_cell.angle_alpha   90.00
_cell.angle_beta   90.00
_cell.angle_gamma   90.00
#
_symmetry.space_group_name_H-M   'P 1'
#
loop_
_entity.id
_entity.type
_entity.pdbx_description
1 polymer ?
#
loop_
_entity_poly.entity_id
_entity_poly.type
_entity_poly.pdbx_seq_one_letter_code
_entity_poly.pdbx_strand_id
1 'polypeptide(L)'
;MSRYVPPPPAPASALRALEGKLGATLPPVLEGRYAASNGGTFGDPRNRDCEWQLHPVFDATDRKQMKRTGEDIAHYTKLALKDARFPRNGISIAHDYTLARQLLVLRDEATGAVGDAVFLFDVFQNLWCAPYAIDLQAAIDQARIPEAVQPDPARALPEFPYYADPFRSGVMHTSGETCECCGQATGYIYGGSFYAVGDESHFCPWCIADGSAAAKFDGEFNDSAGVGMGEVDLPASVVAEVSQRTPSFFSFQQEQWWAHCNDAGRFLGEIEHVDRALLASDAGTDLVETVCETAGLGGDTDWQWLLDTPSRKRDIAVFVFGCVHCGKLGGYVDHS
;
A
#
# COMPACT_ATOMS: atom_id res chain seq x y z
N MET A 1 0.36 -17.88 33.67
CA MET A 1 -0.50 -18.32 32.56
C MET A 1 -0.06 -19.71 32.14
N SER A 2 -0.94 -20.71 32.20
CA SER A 2 -0.66 -22.04 31.67
C SER A 2 -0.39 -21.90 30.18
N ARG A 3 0.82 -22.25 29.71
CA ARG A 3 1.12 -22.27 28.27
C ARG A 3 0.11 -23.21 27.61
N TYR A 4 -0.71 -22.69 26.70
CA TYR A 4 -1.61 -23.52 25.90
C TYR A 4 -0.75 -24.55 25.16
N VAL A 5 -1.00 -25.83 25.42
CA VAL A 5 -0.32 -26.92 24.72
C VAL A 5 -1.32 -27.41 23.69
N PRO A 6 -1.05 -27.23 22.38
CA PRO A 6 -1.95 -27.70 21.35
C PRO A 6 -2.15 -29.22 21.49
N PRO A 7 -3.32 -29.74 21.11
CA PRO A 7 -3.53 -31.17 20.98
C PRO A 7 -2.46 -31.80 20.06
N PRO A 8 -2.15 -33.10 20.24
CA PRO A 8 -1.32 -33.83 19.28
C PRO A 8 -1.97 -33.79 17.89
N PRO A 9 -1.22 -34.10 16.83
CA PRO A 9 -1.74 -34.07 15.46
C PRO A 9 -3.00 -34.92 15.30
N ALA A 10 -3.93 -34.46 14.47
CA ALA A 10 -5.22 -35.11 14.31
C ALA A 10 -5.04 -36.46 13.62
N PRO A 11 -5.53 -37.58 14.19
CA PRO A 11 -5.44 -38.86 13.51
C PRO A 11 -6.35 -38.85 12.27
N ALA A 12 -5.99 -39.65 11.26
CA ALA A 12 -6.76 -39.71 10.02
C ALA A 12 -8.24 -40.09 10.23
N SER A 13 -8.56 -40.82 11.29
CA SER A 13 -9.95 -41.10 11.69
C SER A 13 -10.72 -39.85 12.13
N ALA A 14 -10.06 -38.91 12.79
CA ALA A 14 -10.67 -37.65 13.21
C ALA A 14 -10.95 -36.74 12.02
N LEU A 15 -10.01 -36.67 11.07
CA LEU A 15 -10.17 -35.92 9.82
C LEU A 15 -11.36 -36.45 9.00
N ARG A 16 -11.42 -37.78 8.76
CA ARG A 16 -12.56 -38.40 8.09
C ARG A 16 -13.89 -38.18 8.82
N ALA A 17 -13.88 -38.20 10.16
CA ALA A 17 -15.08 -37.94 10.93
C ALA A 17 -15.54 -36.48 10.78
N LEU A 18 -14.61 -35.53 10.73
CA LEU A 18 -14.89 -34.14 10.46
C LEU A 18 -15.45 -33.94 9.04
N GLU A 19 -14.82 -34.51 8.02
CA GLU A 19 -15.30 -34.46 6.64
C GLU A 19 -16.73 -35.02 6.53
N GLY A 20 -17.02 -36.11 7.25
CA GLY A 20 -18.37 -36.65 7.37
C GLY A 20 -19.37 -35.69 8.02
N LYS A 21 -18.98 -34.95 9.07
CA LYS A 21 -19.82 -33.91 9.69
C LYS A 21 -20.03 -32.71 8.78
N LEU A 22 -19.00 -32.30 8.05
CA LEU A 22 -19.05 -31.19 7.11
C LEU A 22 -19.74 -31.59 5.80
N GLY A 23 -19.83 -32.87 5.46
CA GLY A 23 -20.34 -33.33 4.17
C GLY A 23 -19.44 -32.95 2.99
N ALA A 24 -18.14 -32.72 3.22
CA ALA A 24 -17.13 -32.53 2.17
C ALA A 24 -15.74 -32.89 2.65
N THR A 25 -14.87 -33.17 1.69
CA THR A 25 -13.44 -33.36 1.91
C THR A 25 -12.77 -32.02 2.26
N LEU A 26 -11.78 -32.08 3.14
CA LEU A 26 -10.94 -30.92 3.42
C LEU A 26 -9.99 -30.68 2.24
N PRO A 27 -9.65 -29.41 1.93
CA PRO A 27 -8.57 -29.13 1.00
C PRO A 27 -7.22 -29.68 1.53
N PRO A 28 -6.30 -30.11 0.66
CA PRO A 28 -5.04 -30.74 1.07
C PRO A 28 -4.21 -29.89 2.04
N VAL A 29 -4.24 -28.56 1.91
CA VAL A 29 -3.52 -27.63 2.80
C VAL A 29 -4.08 -27.71 4.23
N LEU A 30 -5.41 -27.71 4.38
CA LEU A 30 -6.07 -27.84 5.68
C LEU A 30 -5.85 -29.23 6.28
N GLU A 31 -5.99 -30.29 5.47
CA GLU A 31 -5.75 -31.67 5.91
C GLU A 31 -4.30 -31.83 6.41
N GLY A 32 -3.33 -31.40 5.62
CA GLY A 32 -1.90 -31.45 5.96
C GLY A 32 -1.59 -30.64 7.22
N ARG A 33 -2.24 -29.48 7.40
CA ARG A 33 -2.07 -28.67 8.61
C ARG A 33 -2.54 -29.43 9.85
N TYR A 34 -3.74 -29.99 9.84
CA TYR A 34 -4.27 -30.71 11.00
C TYR A 34 -3.56 -32.04 11.28
N ALA A 35 -3.09 -32.72 10.22
CA ALA A 35 -2.25 -33.91 10.33
C ALA A 35 -0.86 -33.63 10.91
N ALA A 36 -0.38 -32.38 10.85
CA ALA A 36 0.86 -31.93 11.47
C ALA A 36 0.66 -31.29 12.85
N SER A 37 -0.40 -30.52 13.05
CA SER A 37 -0.75 -29.83 14.29
C SER A 37 -2.25 -29.60 14.39
N ASN A 38 -2.88 -30.17 15.41
CA ASN A 38 -4.33 -30.10 15.57
C ASN A 38 -4.77 -28.80 16.30
N GLY A 39 -4.81 -27.69 15.56
CA GLY A 39 -5.05 -26.34 16.09
C GLY A 39 -3.75 -25.58 16.34
N GLY A 40 -3.78 -24.65 17.29
CA GLY A 40 -2.64 -23.79 17.66
C GLY A 40 -2.91 -22.31 17.39
N THR A 41 -1.87 -21.49 17.43
CA THR A 41 -1.97 -20.05 17.16
C THR A 41 -1.01 -19.61 16.06
N PHE A 42 -1.36 -18.53 15.37
CA PHE A 42 -0.50 -17.81 14.43
C PHE A 42 -0.84 -16.31 14.43
N GLY A 43 0.10 -15.45 14.01
CA GLY A 43 -0.08 -14.00 14.10
C GLY A 43 -1.08 -13.45 13.08
N ASP A 44 -1.75 -12.34 13.41
CA ASP A 44 -2.45 -11.52 12.42
C ASP A 44 -1.49 -10.43 11.90
N PRO A 45 -1.04 -10.47 10.62
CA PRO A 45 -0.16 -9.45 10.06
C PRO A 45 -0.77 -8.05 10.05
N ARG A 46 -2.09 -7.93 10.19
CA ARG A 46 -2.79 -6.64 10.25
C ARG A 46 -2.86 -6.05 11.66
N ASN A 47 -2.52 -6.83 12.71
CA ASN A 47 -2.56 -6.38 14.10
C ASN A 47 -1.58 -7.17 14.98
N ARG A 48 -0.50 -6.54 15.43
CA ARG A 48 0.63 -7.18 16.14
C ARG A 48 0.26 -7.88 17.46
N ASP A 49 -0.80 -7.40 18.11
CA ASP A 49 -1.26 -7.84 19.44
C ASP A 49 -2.40 -8.86 19.31
N CYS A 50 -2.83 -9.16 18.08
CA CYS A 50 -3.80 -10.19 17.78
C CYS A 50 -3.12 -11.46 17.26
N GLU A 51 -3.57 -12.60 17.79
CA GLU A 51 -3.26 -13.92 17.25
C GLU A 51 -4.56 -14.60 16.85
N TRP A 52 -4.50 -15.33 15.74
CA TRP A 52 -5.52 -16.27 15.34
C TRP A 52 -5.35 -17.57 16.11
N GLN A 53 -6.44 -18.05 16.70
CA GLN A 53 -6.56 -19.39 17.26
C GLN A 53 -7.17 -20.29 16.20
N LEU A 54 -6.38 -21.21 15.66
CA LEU A 54 -6.83 -22.22 14.72
C LEU A 54 -7.70 -23.25 15.44
N HIS A 55 -8.93 -23.42 14.97
CA HIS A 55 -9.88 -24.36 15.57
C HIS A 55 -9.39 -25.80 15.41
N PRO A 56 -9.39 -26.62 16.46
CA PRO A 56 -8.96 -28.01 16.36
C PRO A 56 -10.00 -28.88 15.65
N VAL A 57 -9.57 -30.05 15.23
CA VAL A 57 -10.39 -31.19 14.81
C VAL A 57 -10.67 -32.08 16.02
N PHE A 58 -11.93 -32.45 16.22
CA PHE A 58 -12.33 -33.30 17.35
C PHE A 58 -11.68 -34.69 17.27
N ASP A 59 -10.85 -35.01 18.26
CA ASP A 59 -10.19 -36.30 18.41
C ASP A 59 -10.85 -37.13 19.52
N ALA A 60 -11.42 -38.28 19.12
CA ALA A 60 -12.13 -39.22 19.98
C ALA A 60 -11.25 -40.40 20.48
N THR A 61 -9.95 -40.39 20.21
CA THR A 61 -9.02 -41.47 20.58
C THR A 61 -8.97 -41.74 22.08
N ASP A 62 -8.97 -40.69 22.90
CA ASP A 62 -9.03 -40.81 24.35
C ASP A 62 -9.75 -39.63 25.02
N ARG A 63 -10.15 -39.83 26.29
CA ARG A 63 -10.93 -38.85 27.07
C ARG A 63 -10.23 -37.49 27.22
N LYS A 64 -8.89 -37.45 27.28
CA LYS A 64 -8.11 -36.22 27.38
C LYS A 64 -8.15 -35.44 26.07
N GLN A 65 -8.07 -36.12 24.92
CA GLN A 65 -8.19 -35.47 23.62
C GLN A 65 -9.60 -34.94 23.38
N MET A 66 -10.62 -35.76 23.65
CA MET A 66 -12.03 -35.33 23.55
C MET A 66 -12.29 -34.05 24.34
N LYS A 67 -11.68 -33.90 25.52
CA LYS A 67 -11.80 -32.69 26.33
C LYS A 67 -11.06 -31.49 25.73
N ARG A 68 -9.89 -31.70 25.13
CA ARG A 68 -9.05 -30.64 24.54
C ARG A 68 -9.56 -30.13 23.20
N THR A 69 -10.19 -31.01 22.42
CA THR A 69 -10.67 -30.72 21.05
C THR A 69 -12.19 -30.64 20.99
N GLY A 70 -12.88 -30.57 22.14
CA GLY A 70 -14.35 -30.57 22.21
C GLY A 70 -15.01 -29.36 21.55
N GLU A 71 -14.31 -28.22 21.59
CA GLU A 71 -14.64 -27.02 20.83
C GLU A 71 -13.90 -27.10 19.49
N ASP A 72 -14.40 -27.94 18.58
CA ASP A 72 -13.79 -28.17 17.26
C ASP A 72 -14.27 -27.17 16.21
N ILE A 73 -13.67 -27.24 15.02
CA ILE A 73 -14.06 -26.47 13.84
C ILE A 73 -15.59 -26.55 13.55
N ALA A 74 -16.23 -27.69 13.78
CA ALA A 74 -17.67 -27.85 13.59
C ALA A 74 -18.47 -27.10 14.67
N HIS A 75 -18.02 -27.14 15.93
CA HIS A 75 -18.56 -26.33 17.02
C HIS A 75 -18.49 -24.84 16.71
N TYR A 76 -17.32 -24.33 16.35
CA TYR A 76 -17.14 -22.90 16.06
C TYR A 76 -17.86 -22.45 14.79
N THR A 77 -17.92 -23.29 13.75
CA THR A 77 -18.75 -23.01 12.57
C THR A 77 -20.22 -22.86 12.94
N LYS A 78 -20.75 -23.76 13.79
CA LYS A 78 -22.13 -23.65 14.29
C LYS A 78 -22.35 -22.38 15.10
N LEU A 79 -21.35 -21.93 15.86
CA LEU A 79 -21.43 -20.69 16.63
C LEU A 79 -21.42 -19.47 15.71
N ALA A 80 -20.54 -19.44 14.71
CA ALA A 80 -20.43 -18.38 13.72
C ALA A 80 -21.73 -18.19 12.93
N LEU A 81 -22.36 -19.30 12.51
CA LEU A 81 -23.63 -19.30 11.79
C LEU A 81 -24.81 -18.72 12.58
N LYS A 82 -24.69 -18.47 13.89
CA LYS A 82 -25.71 -17.73 14.65
C LYS A 82 -25.77 -16.26 14.27
N ASP A 83 -24.66 -15.68 13.80
CA ASP A 83 -24.66 -14.34 13.24
C ASP A 83 -25.30 -14.39 11.85
N ALA A 84 -26.33 -13.56 11.62
CA ALA A 84 -27.03 -13.46 10.34
C ALA A 84 -26.07 -13.12 9.18
N ARG A 85 -24.98 -12.40 9.48
CA ARG A 85 -24.02 -11.85 8.51
C ARG A 85 -22.92 -12.83 8.12
N PHE A 86 -22.68 -13.87 8.92
CA PHE A 86 -21.68 -14.88 8.58
C PHE A 86 -22.15 -15.69 7.36
N PRO A 87 -21.29 -15.92 6.33
CA PRO A 87 -21.68 -16.63 5.12
C PRO A 87 -22.24 -18.03 5.42
N ARG A 88 -23.39 -18.36 4.81
CA ARG A 88 -24.09 -19.63 5.08
C ARG A 88 -23.34 -20.86 4.57
N ASN A 89 -22.58 -20.69 3.50
CA ASN A 89 -21.66 -21.68 2.95
C ASN A 89 -20.26 -21.61 3.58
N GLY A 90 -20.06 -20.77 4.60
CA GLY A 90 -18.78 -20.60 5.28
C GLY A 90 -18.51 -21.66 6.35
N ILE A 91 -17.24 -22.03 6.48
CA ILE A 91 -16.71 -22.87 7.55
C ILE A 91 -15.71 -22.02 8.32
N SER A 92 -16.00 -21.74 9.59
CA SER A 92 -15.06 -20.99 10.45
C SER A 92 -13.87 -21.89 10.75
N ILE A 93 -12.66 -21.42 10.51
CA ILE A 93 -11.41 -22.19 10.71
C ILE A 93 -10.53 -21.62 11.82
N ALA A 94 -10.61 -20.31 12.10
CA ALA A 94 -9.87 -19.67 13.17
C ALA A 94 -10.63 -18.46 13.72
N HIS A 95 -10.30 -18.03 14.93
CA HIS A 95 -10.86 -16.83 15.56
C HIS A 95 -9.82 -16.04 16.34
N ASP A 96 -10.09 -14.76 16.54
CA ASP A 96 -9.38 -13.97 17.54
C ASP A 96 -9.94 -14.27 18.95
N TYR A 97 -9.45 -13.58 19.98
CA TYR A 97 -9.91 -13.78 21.36
C TYR A 97 -11.38 -13.37 21.62
N THR A 98 -12.09 -12.81 20.64
CA THR A 98 -13.46 -12.27 20.80
C THR A 98 -14.54 -13.02 20.03
N LEU A 99 -14.18 -13.92 19.10
CA LEU A 99 -15.08 -14.52 18.10
C LEU A 99 -15.78 -13.50 17.16
N ALA A 100 -15.59 -12.20 17.38
CA ALA A 100 -16.08 -11.14 16.50
C ALA A 100 -15.19 -11.00 15.25
N ARG A 101 -13.98 -11.56 15.28
CA ARG A 101 -13.14 -11.75 14.11
C ARG A 101 -12.88 -13.23 13.90
N GLN A 102 -13.11 -13.70 12.68
CA GLN A 102 -12.96 -15.10 12.31
C GLN A 102 -12.38 -15.22 10.90
N LEU A 103 -11.50 -16.20 10.72
CA LEU A 103 -11.11 -16.66 9.40
C LEU A 103 -12.01 -17.81 8.98
N LEU A 104 -12.39 -17.84 7.71
CA LEU A 104 -13.25 -18.86 7.16
C LEU A 104 -12.78 -19.32 5.77
N VAL A 105 -13.12 -20.56 5.43
CA VAL A 105 -13.12 -21.04 4.04
C VAL A 105 -14.55 -21.17 3.55
N LEU A 106 -14.74 -21.11 2.24
CA LEU A 106 -16.05 -21.23 1.63
C LEU A 106 -16.24 -22.60 1.00
N ARG A 107 -17.49 -23.07 1.09
CA ARG A 107 -17.98 -24.19 0.31
C ARG A 107 -18.61 -23.68 -0.98
N ASP A 108 -18.21 -24.28 -2.09
CA ASP A 108 -18.88 -24.10 -3.37
C ASP A 108 -20.31 -24.66 -3.31
N GLU A 109 -21.30 -23.84 -3.66
CA GLU A 109 -22.71 -24.21 -3.51
C GLU A 109 -23.17 -25.27 -4.51
N ALA A 110 -22.51 -25.37 -5.68
CA ALA A 110 -22.91 -26.29 -6.74
C ALA A 110 -22.31 -27.68 -6.54
N THR A 111 -21.03 -27.73 -6.20
CA THR A 111 -20.24 -28.97 -6.07
C THR A 111 -20.14 -29.47 -4.64
N GLY A 112 -20.38 -28.58 -3.65
CA GLY A 112 -20.18 -28.88 -2.24
C GLY A 112 -18.71 -28.92 -1.81
N ALA A 113 -17.76 -28.67 -2.73
CA ALA A 113 -16.34 -28.68 -2.45
C ALA A 113 -15.93 -27.49 -1.57
N VAL A 114 -14.97 -27.70 -0.68
CA VAL A 114 -14.38 -26.62 0.13
C VAL A 114 -13.20 -26.03 -0.63
N GLY A 115 -13.15 -24.70 -0.77
CA GLY A 115 -12.03 -24.00 -1.41
C GLY A 115 -10.85 -23.80 -0.46
N ASP A 116 -9.67 -23.55 -1.03
CA ASP A 116 -8.46 -23.23 -0.26
C ASP A 116 -8.45 -21.80 0.28
N ALA A 117 -9.02 -20.85 -0.49
CA ALA A 117 -8.98 -19.43 -0.17
C ALA A 117 -9.57 -19.11 1.21
N VAL A 118 -8.83 -18.32 1.98
CA VAL A 118 -9.20 -17.88 3.31
C VAL A 118 -9.78 -16.49 3.23
N PHE A 119 -10.92 -16.30 3.89
CA PHE A 119 -11.63 -15.04 4.00
C PHE A 119 -11.69 -14.57 5.46
N LEU A 120 -11.92 -13.28 5.63
CA LEU A 120 -12.06 -12.61 6.91
C LEU A 120 -13.52 -12.20 7.13
N PHE A 121 -14.02 -12.58 8.30
CA PHE A 121 -15.20 -12.03 8.93
C PHE A 121 -14.75 -11.15 10.10
N ASP A 122 -15.09 -9.87 10.09
CA ASP A 122 -14.72 -8.86 11.09
C ASP A 122 -15.92 -7.95 11.36
N VAL A 123 -16.53 -8.13 12.54
CA VAL A 123 -17.68 -7.34 12.99
C VAL A 123 -17.32 -5.87 13.22
N PHE A 124 -16.09 -5.57 13.64
CA PHE A 124 -15.68 -4.21 13.96
C PHE A 124 -15.47 -3.36 12.71
N GLN A 125 -15.01 -3.99 11.62
CA GLN A 125 -14.76 -3.32 10.34
C GLN A 125 -15.92 -3.47 9.33
N ASN A 126 -17.01 -4.14 9.70
CA ASN A 126 -18.12 -4.49 8.80
C ASN A 126 -17.68 -5.30 7.57
N LEU A 127 -16.70 -6.20 7.74
CA LEU A 127 -16.23 -7.10 6.69
C LEU A 127 -16.83 -8.48 6.92
N TRP A 128 -17.70 -8.97 6.02
CA TRP A 128 -18.40 -10.24 6.26
C TRP A 128 -17.77 -11.44 5.54
N CYS A 129 -17.00 -11.19 4.47
CA CYS A 129 -16.31 -12.20 3.68
C CYS A 129 -15.22 -11.56 2.82
N ALA A 130 -14.29 -10.83 3.44
CA ALA A 130 -13.22 -10.15 2.71
C ALA A 130 -12.07 -11.12 2.39
N PRO A 131 -11.44 -11.08 1.21
CA PRO A 131 -10.25 -11.89 0.95
C PRO A 131 -9.15 -11.68 2.00
N TYR A 132 -8.57 -12.78 2.49
CA TYR A 132 -7.52 -12.74 3.52
C TYR A 132 -6.21 -13.38 3.05
N ALA A 133 -6.27 -14.58 2.49
CA ALA A 133 -5.13 -15.31 1.96
C ALA A 133 -5.58 -16.28 0.86
N ILE A 134 -4.66 -16.70 -0.01
CA ILE A 134 -4.95 -17.70 -1.04
C ILE A 134 -5.16 -19.11 -0.46
N ASP A 135 -4.58 -19.39 0.71
CA ASP A 135 -4.77 -20.62 1.49
C ASP A 135 -4.36 -20.42 2.97
N LEU A 136 -4.54 -21.44 3.81
CA LEU A 136 -4.17 -21.36 5.23
C LEU A 136 -2.66 -21.27 5.46
N GLN A 137 -1.83 -21.89 4.62
CA GLN A 137 -0.38 -21.82 4.80
C GLN A 137 0.12 -20.40 4.50
N ALA A 138 -0.37 -19.80 3.41
CA ALA A 138 -0.15 -18.40 3.10
C ALA A 138 -0.65 -17.49 4.22
N ALA A 139 -1.80 -17.79 4.87
CA ALA A 139 -2.30 -17.04 6.03
C ALA A 139 -1.34 -17.11 7.24
N ILE A 140 -0.70 -18.25 7.48
CA ILE A 140 0.27 -18.45 8.56
C ILE A 140 1.60 -17.74 8.24
N ASP A 141 2.03 -17.80 6.98
CA ASP A 141 3.31 -17.29 6.51
C ASP A 141 3.28 -15.79 6.17
N GLN A 142 2.13 -15.12 6.29
CA GLN A 142 2.03 -13.69 5.97
C GLN A 142 3.03 -12.88 6.80
N ALA A 143 3.85 -12.10 6.10
CA ALA A 143 4.70 -11.12 6.74
C ALA A 143 3.83 -10.13 7.54
N ARG A 144 4.24 -9.83 8.78
CA ARG A 144 3.59 -8.76 9.55
C ARG A 144 3.70 -7.47 8.77
N ILE A 145 2.58 -6.76 8.59
CA ILE A 145 2.63 -5.37 8.16
C ILE A 145 3.29 -4.64 9.33
N PRO A 146 4.46 -4.00 9.13
CA PRO A 146 5.04 -3.16 10.17
C PRO A 146 3.99 -2.12 10.57
N GLU A 147 3.75 -1.95 11.87
CA GLU A 147 2.97 -0.80 12.32
C GLU A 147 3.60 0.45 11.70
N ALA A 148 2.78 1.39 11.22
CA ALA A 148 3.27 2.67 10.71
C ALA A 148 4.18 3.24 11.79
N VAL A 149 5.49 3.25 11.53
CA VAL A 149 6.46 3.81 12.46
C VAL A 149 6.02 5.25 12.65
N GLN A 150 5.62 5.59 13.87
CA GLN A 150 5.27 6.97 14.16
C GLN A 150 6.53 7.79 13.88
N PRO A 151 6.47 8.75 12.95
CA PRO A 151 7.63 9.59 12.67
C PRO A 151 8.10 10.22 13.96
N ASP A 152 9.42 10.23 14.19
CA ASP A 152 9.99 10.92 15.34
C ASP A 152 9.60 12.41 15.25
N PRO A 153 8.72 12.92 16.13
CA PRO A 153 8.22 14.28 16.03
C PRO A 153 9.33 15.32 16.29
N ALA A 154 10.47 14.90 16.85
CA ALA A 154 11.63 15.77 17.04
C ALA A 154 12.52 15.86 15.80
N ARG A 155 12.39 14.93 14.83
CA ARG A 155 13.18 14.93 13.60
C ARG A 155 12.44 15.71 12.52
N ALA A 156 12.88 16.95 12.28
CA ALA A 156 12.32 17.77 11.22
C ALA A 156 12.45 17.08 9.85
N LEU A 157 11.36 17.14 9.08
CA LEU A 157 11.36 16.74 7.67
C LEU A 157 12.33 17.64 6.89
N PRO A 158 13.07 17.09 5.91
CA PRO A 158 13.91 17.89 5.06
C PRO A 158 13.05 18.77 4.15
N GLU A 159 13.58 19.94 3.80
CA GLU A 159 13.01 20.78 2.75
C GLU A 159 13.67 20.46 1.41
N PHE A 160 12.88 20.47 0.34
CA PHE A 160 13.35 20.30 -1.02
C PHE A 160 13.25 21.66 -1.73
N PRO A 161 14.37 22.29 -2.14
CA PRO A 161 14.35 23.64 -2.73
C PRO A 161 13.45 23.74 -3.96
N TYR A 162 13.44 22.69 -4.78
CA TYR A 162 12.72 22.63 -6.04
C TYR A 162 11.40 21.85 -5.95
N TYR A 163 10.92 21.46 -4.76
CA TYR A 163 9.64 20.74 -4.61
C TYR A 163 8.80 21.35 -3.48
N ALA A 164 7.59 21.83 -3.77
CA ALA A 164 6.74 22.49 -2.79
C ALA A 164 6.26 21.55 -1.67
N ASP A 165 5.61 20.46 -2.05
CA ASP A 165 5.02 19.51 -1.09
C ASP A 165 4.94 18.09 -1.69
N PRO A 166 5.94 17.23 -1.41
CA PRO A 166 5.94 15.84 -1.91
C PRO A 166 4.89 14.95 -1.24
N PHE A 167 4.31 15.37 -0.10
CA PHE A 167 3.23 14.62 0.55
C PHE A 167 1.89 14.91 -0.11
N ARG A 168 1.65 16.17 -0.45
CA ARG A 168 0.43 16.58 -1.15
C ARG A 168 0.36 16.05 -2.58
N SER A 169 1.48 15.92 -3.28
CA SER A 169 1.53 15.25 -4.60
C SER A 169 1.41 13.72 -4.50
N GLY A 170 1.57 13.15 -3.30
CA GLY A 170 1.41 11.73 -3.04
C GLY A 170 2.64 10.87 -3.35
N VAL A 171 3.76 11.44 -3.78
CA VAL A 171 5.02 10.69 -3.96
C VAL A 171 5.68 10.32 -2.63
N MET A 172 5.29 10.99 -1.55
CA MET A 172 5.78 10.74 -0.19
C MET A 172 4.62 10.49 0.75
N HIS A 173 4.72 9.48 1.60
CA HIS A 173 3.64 9.11 2.53
C HIS A 173 4.19 8.50 3.81
N THR A 174 3.36 8.44 4.85
CA THR A 174 3.70 7.76 6.10
C THR A 174 3.76 6.25 5.86
N SER A 175 4.86 5.60 6.24
CA SER A 175 5.03 4.15 6.10
C SER A 175 5.93 3.61 7.20
N GLY A 176 5.71 2.35 7.61
CA GLY A 176 6.60 1.60 8.49
C GLY A 176 7.72 0.87 7.75
N GLU A 177 7.79 1.00 6.42
CA GLU A 177 8.82 0.39 5.58
C GLU A 177 10.21 0.95 5.89
N THR A 178 11.23 0.11 5.71
CA THR A 178 12.62 0.49 5.86
C THR A 178 13.14 1.09 4.56
N CYS A 179 13.81 2.24 4.67
CA CYS A 179 14.52 2.85 3.55
C CYS A 179 15.60 1.92 3.00
N GLU A 180 15.62 1.69 1.68
CA GLU A 180 16.61 0.81 1.03
C GLU A 180 18.03 1.41 1.07
N CYS A 181 18.13 2.73 1.22
CA CYS A 181 19.42 3.40 1.40
C CYS A 181 20.01 3.18 2.80
N CYS A 182 19.32 3.59 3.87
CA CYS A 182 19.87 3.59 5.24
C CYS A 182 19.41 2.41 6.12
N GLY A 183 18.48 1.58 5.65
CA GLY A 183 17.90 0.46 6.39
C GLY A 183 17.00 0.86 7.56
N GLN A 184 16.73 2.16 7.74
CA GLN A 184 15.92 2.66 8.85
C GLN A 184 14.46 2.79 8.44
N ALA A 185 13.55 2.37 9.32
CA ALA A 185 12.13 2.71 9.21
C ALA A 185 11.91 4.08 9.87
N THR A 186 11.80 5.13 9.06
CA THR A 186 11.77 6.52 9.56
C THR A 186 10.35 7.09 9.74
N GLY A 187 9.32 6.30 9.43
CA GLY A 187 7.93 6.72 9.46
C GLY A 187 7.43 7.38 8.18
N TYR A 188 8.31 7.62 7.21
CA TYR A 188 8.01 8.18 5.90
C TYR A 188 8.79 7.46 4.82
N ILE A 189 8.14 7.23 3.68
CA ILE A 189 8.76 6.62 2.51
C ILE A 189 8.35 7.39 1.25
N TYR A 190 9.28 7.46 0.32
CA TYR A 190 9.08 7.86 -1.06
C TYR A 190 8.71 6.64 -1.90
N GLY A 191 7.73 6.79 -2.79
CA GLY A 191 7.28 5.74 -3.71
C GLY A 191 7.06 6.27 -5.12
N GLY A 192 7.90 7.22 -5.56
CA GLY A 192 7.94 7.68 -6.94
C GLY A 192 9.03 6.99 -7.77
N SER A 193 9.33 7.54 -8.94
CA SER A 193 10.32 7.01 -9.86
C SER A 193 11.76 7.18 -9.34
N PHE A 194 12.57 6.13 -9.49
CA PHE A 194 14.01 6.22 -9.29
C PHE A 194 14.69 5.36 -10.36
N TYR A 195 15.52 6.00 -11.19
CA TYR A 195 16.27 5.33 -12.23
C TYR A 195 17.61 4.88 -11.67
N ALA A 196 17.85 3.58 -11.64
CA ALA A 196 19.12 2.96 -11.27
C ALA A 196 19.31 1.63 -12.02
N VAL A 197 20.48 1.02 -11.88
CA VAL A 197 20.75 -0.32 -12.43
C VAL A 197 19.96 -1.42 -11.69
N GLY A 198 19.65 -1.18 -10.40
CA GLY A 198 18.85 -2.09 -9.58
C GLY A 198 17.36 -1.72 -9.52
N ASP A 199 16.59 -2.50 -8.77
CA ASP A 199 15.13 -2.34 -8.62
C ASP A 199 14.75 -1.51 -7.37
N GLU A 200 15.74 -0.98 -6.63
CA GLU A 200 15.49 -0.15 -5.45
C GLU A 200 14.73 1.12 -5.82
N SER A 201 13.70 1.44 -5.06
CA SER A 201 12.76 2.54 -5.36
C SER A 201 12.16 3.19 -4.12
N HIS A 202 12.42 2.66 -2.93
CA HIS A 202 11.80 3.09 -1.68
C HIS A 202 12.83 3.72 -0.73
N PHE A 203 12.78 5.04 -0.60
CA PHE A 203 13.75 5.82 0.18
C PHE A 203 13.08 6.72 1.22
N CYS A 204 13.76 6.94 2.35
CA CYS A 204 13.28 7.93 3.30
C CYS A 204 13.60 9.36 2.82
N PRO A 205 12.84 10.37 3.26
CA PRO A 205 13.01 11.75 2.80
C PRO A 205 14.42 12.29 2.99
N TRP A 206 15.09 11.91 4.09
CA TRP A 206 16.43 12.38 4.41
C TRP A 206 17.51 11.84 3.47
N CYS A 207 17.42 10.56 3.06
CA CYS A 207 18.39 9.99 2.12
C CYS A 207 18.23 10.54 0.70
N ILE A 208 17.04 11.03 0.36
CA ILE A 208 16.82 11.81 -0.88
C ILE A 208 17.49 13.16 -0.70
N ALA A 209 17.10 13.92 0.34
CA ALA A 209 17.53 15.30 0.54
C ALA A 209 19.05 15.47 0.74
N ASP A 210 19.75 14.49 1.33
CA ASP A 210 21.20 14.53 1.50
C ASP A 210 22.00 13.92 0.34
N GLY A 211 21.31 13.31 -0.63
CA GLY A 211 21.88 12.66 -1.81
C GLY A 211 22.45 11.26 -1.56
N SER A 212 22.31 10.69 -0.36
CA SER A 212 22.84 9.36 -0.04
C SER A 212 22.22 8.25 -0.88
N ALA A 213 20.93 8.34 -1.20
CA ALA A 213 20.25 7.35 -2.03
C ALA A 213 20.82 7.34 -3.45
N ALA A 214 20.83 8.49 -4.12
CA ALA A 214 21.43 8.66 -5.44
C ALA A 214 22.90 8.19 -5.48
N ALA A 215 23.71 8.61 -4.49
CA ALA A 215 25.12 8.24 -4.42
C ALA A 215 25.35 6.74 -4.18
N LYS A 216 24.50 6.08 -3.39
CA LYS A 216 24.64 4.65 -3.07
C LYS A 216 24.28 3.76 -4.26
N PHE A 217 23.27 4.15 -5.02
CA PHE A 217 22.71 3.34 -6.10
C PHE A 217 23.10 3.81 -7.51
N ASP A 218 23.91 4.88 -7.61
CA ASP A 218 24.29 5.52 -8.87
C ASP A 218 23.05 5.84 -9.73
N GLY A 219 22.06 6.47 -9.08
CA GLY A 219 20.73 6.66 -9.64
C GLY A 219 20.20 8.09 -9.53
N GLU A 220 19.12 8.34 -10.26
CA GLU A 220 18.48 9.65 -10.41
C GLU A 220 16.98 9.54 -10.11
N PHE A 221 16.44 10.51 -9.37
CA PHE A 221 15.01 10.67 -9.15
C PHE A 221 14.33 11.39 -10.32
N ASN A 222 15.05 12.29 -10.98
CA ASN A 222 14.58 13.00 -12.16
C ASN A 222 15.66 12.91 -13.25
N ASP A 223 15.26 12.70 -14.49
CA ASP A 223 16.18 12.66 -15.63
C ASP A 223 16.94 13.98 -15.75
N SER A 224 18.26 13.91 -15.55
CA SER A 224 19.15 15.07 -15.66
C SER A 224 19.08 15.75 -17.04
N ALA A 225 18.75 15.04 -18.12
CA ALA A 225 18.57 15.62 -19.45
C ALA A 225 17.26 16.41 -19.60
N GLY A 226 16.25 16.11 -18.79
CA GLY A 226 14.99 16.85 -18.74
C GLY A 226 15.05 18.14 -17.92
N VAL A 227 16.16 18.39 -17.21
CA VAL A 227 16.33 19.59 -16.39
C VAL A 227 16.64 20.79 -17.27
N GLY A 228 15.75 21.78 -17.25
CA GLY A 228 15.77 22.89 -18.21
C GLY A 228 15.01 22.60 -19.51
N MET A 229 14.24 21.50 -19.55
CA MET A 229 13.38 21.09 -20.67
C MET A 229 14.11 20.94 -22.02
N GLY A 230 15.43 20.76 -22.01
CA GLY A 230 16.27 20.80 -23.21
C GLY A 230 16.41 22.17 -23.87
N GLU A 231 15.86 23.23 -23.27
CA GLU A 231 15.88 24.59 -23.80
C GLU A 231 16.91 25.49 -23.10
N VAL A 232 17.26 25.17 -21.85
CA VAL A 232 18.13 25.98 -21.01
C VAL A 232 19.25 25.12 -20.41
N ASP A 233 20.50 25.44 -20.74
CA ASP A 233 21.67 24.87 -20.08
C ASP A 233 21.82 25.45 -18.67
N LEU A 234 21.52 24.65 -17.65
CA LEU A 234 21.64 25.04 -16.25
C LEU A 234 23.01 24.68 -15.64
N PRO A 235 23.43 25.36 -14.56
CA PRO A 235 24.62 24.97 -13.83
C PRO A 235 24.55 23.50 -13.35
N ALA A 236 25.65 22.77 -13.48
CA ALA A 236 25.71 21.35 -13.10
C ALA A 236 25.27 21.08 -11.65
N SER A 237 25.48 22.03 -10.72
CA SER A 237 25.00 21.91 -9.34
C SER A 237 23.48 21.95 -9.22
N VAL A 238 22.80 22.74 -10.06
CA VAL A 238 21.32 22.80 -10.10
C VAL A 238 20.77 21.50 -10.68
N VAL A 239 21.37 21.03 -11.79
CA VAL A 239 21.01 19.75 -12.41
C VAL A 239 21.18 18.59 -11.42
N ALA A 240 22.29 18.56 -10.68
CA ALA A 240 22.53 17.54 -9.65
C ALA A 240 21.53 17.62 -8.48
N GLU A 241 21.17 18.82 -8.00
CA GLU A 241 20.19 18.98 -6.92
C GLU A 241 18.80 18.47 -7.35
N VAL A 242 18.38 18.77 -8.58
CA VAL A 242 17.09 18.29 -9.13
C VAL A 242 17.11 16.78 -9.37
N SER A 243 18.12 16.27 -10.07
CA SER A 243 18.19 14.84 -10.44
C SER A 243 18.45 13.92 -9.25
N GLN A 244 19.27 14.32 -8.28
CA GLN A 244 19.77 13.40 -7.24
C GLN A 244 19.22 13.66 -5.84
N ARG A 245 18.67 14.87 -5.59
CA ARG A 245 18.29 15.31 -4.24
C ARG A 245 16.87 15.83 -4.13
N THR A 246 16.11 15.77 -5.22
CA THR A 246 14.71 16.21 -5.29
C THR A 246 13.82 15.03 -5.66
N PRO A 247 12.68 14.79 -4.98
CA PRO A 247 11.74 13.75 -5.36
C PRO A 247 11.21 13.94 -6.79
N SER A 248 10.86 12.83 -7.46
CA SER A 248 10.12 12.90 -8.72
C SER A 248 8.64 13.26 -8.50
N PHE A 249 7.89 13.39 -9.60
CA PHE A 249 6.43 13.44 -9.60
C PHE A 249 5.86 12.43 -10.61
N PHE A 250 4.57 12.10 -10.50
CA PHE A 250 3.92 11.16 -11.41
C PHE A 250 3.51 11.88 -12.70
N SER A 251 4.05 11.43 -13.84
CA SER A 251 3.73 11.89 -15.19
C SER A 251 3.38 10.73 -16.12
N PHE A 252 2.75 11.03 -17.27
CA PHE A 252 2.49 10.05 -18.32
C PHE A 252 3.75 9.76 -19.13
N GLN A 253 4.47 10.81 -19.52
CA GLN A 253 5.77 10.74 -20.20
C GLN A 253 6.93 10.91 -19.20
N GLN A 254 8.17 10.85 -19.69
CA GLN A 254 9.35 11.25 -18.89
C GLN A 254 9.16 12.68 -18.37
N GLU A 255 9.39 12.88 -17.09
CA GLU A 255 9.24 14.20 -16.46
C GLU A 255 10.20 15.24 -17.06
N GLN A 256 9.71 16.47 -17.17
CA GLN A 256 10.48 17.63 -17.60
C GLN A 256 10.56 18.62 -16.45
N TRP A 257 11.70 19.28 -16.26
CA TRP A 257 11.88 20.24 -15.18
C TRP A 257 12.01 21.66 -15.72
N TRP A 258 10.97 22.46 -15.50
CA TRP A 258 10.94 23.85 -15.96
C TRP A 258 12.04 24.69 -15.29
N ALA A 259 12.61 25.65 -16.04
CA ALA A 259 13.69 26.52 -15.59
C ALA A 259 13.40 28.00 -15.90
N HIS A 260 13.88 28.89 -15.04
CA HIS A 260 13.78 30.33 -15.22
C HIS A 260 14.83 31.06 -14.38
N CYS A 261 15.24 32.26 -14.79
CA CYS A 261 16.31 33.01 -14.11
C CYS A 261 17.63 32.22 -13.95
N ASN A 262 17.96 31.35 -14.92
CA ASN A 262 19.14 30.48 -14.88
C ASN A 262 19.16 29.55 -13.65
N ASP A 263 17.98 29.11 -13.21
CA ASP A 263 17.78 28.17 -12.11
C ASP A 263 16.58 27.26 -12.40
N ALA A 264 16.49 26.13 -11.69
CA ALA A 264 15.35 25.24 -11.79
C ALA A 264 14.13 25.83 -11.06
N GLY A 265 12.94 25.54 -11.59
CA GLY A 265 11.68 25.91 -10.97
C GLY A 265 11.38 25.04 -9.76
N ARG A 266 10.65 25.61 -8.80
CA ARG A 266 10.05 24.86 -7.70
C ARG A 266 8.74 24.25 -8.18
N PHE A 267 8.66 22.93 -8.26
CA PHE A 267 7.45 22.20 -8.59
C PHE A 267 6.35 22.47 -7.56
N LEU A 268 5.22 23.00 -8.01
CA LEU A 268 4.06 23.38 -7.18
C LEU A 268 2.96 22.31 -7.17
N GLY A 269 3.00 21.39 -8.14
CA GLY A 269 2.02 20.32 -8.30
C GLY A 269 1.39 20.29 -9.68
N GLU A 270 0.48 19.34 -9.86
CA GLU A 270 -0.48 19.34 -10.96
C GLU A 270 -1.39 20.57 -10.85
N ILE A 271 -1.83 21.11 -11.98
CA ILE A 271 -2.51 22.41 -12.03
C ILE A 271 -3.76 22.49 -11.14
N GLU A 272 -4.53 21.41 -11.03
CA GLU A 272 -5.71 21.32 -10.14
C GLU A 272 -5.36 21.42 -8.64
N HIS A 273 -4.09 21.25 -8.29
CA HIS A 273 -3.58 21.36 -6.93
C HIS A 273 -2.92 22.73 -6.68
N VAL A 274 -2.67 23.54 -7.70
CA VAL A 274 -2.08 24.87 -7.47
C VAL A 274 -3.14 25.86 -6.97
N ASP A 275 -2.73 26.80 -6.14
CA ASP A 275 -3.61 27.89 -5.70
C ASP A 275 -4.13 28.68 -6.91
N ARG A 276 -5.45 28.73 -7.05
CA ARG A 276 -6.12 29.42 -8.15
C ARG A 276 -5.86 30.93 -8.14
N ALA A 277 -5.69 31.53 -6.97
CA ALA A 277 -5.35 32.95 -6.86
C ALA A 277 -3.93 33.20 -7.39
N LEU A 278 -3.01 32.25 -7.19
CA LEU A 278 -1.66 32.32 -7.73
C LEU A 278 -1.67 32.17 -9.26
N LEU A 279 -2.41 31.19 -9.79
CA LEU A 279 -2.58 31.00 -11.24
C LEU A 279 -3.21 32.22 -11.93
N ALA A 280 -4.16 32.90 -11.27
CA ALA A 280 -4.84 34.09 -11.78
C ALA A 280 -4.05 35.40 -11.58
N SER A 281 -2.89 35.35 -10.93
CA SER A 281 -2.04 36.53 -10.72
C SER A 281 -1.18 36.85 -11.94
N ASP A 282 -0.55 38.03 -11.95
CA ASP A 282 0.43 38.43 -12.98
C ASP A 282 1.57 37.42 -13.13
N ALA A 283 1.91 36.67 -12.07
CA ALA A 283 2.92 35.63 -12.13
C ALA A 283 2.50 34.43 -13.01
N GLY A 284 1.19 34.19 -13.14
CA GLY A 284 0.62 33.07 -13.89
C GLY A 284 0.26 33.38 -15.34
N THR A 285 0.28 34.64 -15.77
CA THR A 285 -0.19 35.05 -17.11
C THR A 285 0.48 34.26 -18.24
N ASP A 286 1.81 34.19 -18.24
CA ASP A 286 2.56 33.48 -19.30
C ASP A 286 2.34 31.96 -19.25
N LEU A 287 2.17 31.39 -18.05
CA LEU A 287 1.82 29.98 -17.89
C LEU A 287 0.45 29.68 -18.51
N VAL A 288 -0.56 30.50 -18.21
CA VAL A 288 -1.93 30.35 -18.72
C VAL A 288 -1.92 30.40 -20.24
N GLU A 289 -1.24 31.40 -20.83
CA GLU A 289 -1.12 31.53 -22.29
C GLU A 289 -0.47 30.29 -22.92
N THR A 290 0.68 29.87 -22.38
CA THR A 290 1.43 28.70 -22.88
C THR A 290 0.62 27.41 -22.78
N VAL A 291 -0.06 27.18 -21.66
CA VAL A 291 -0.89 25.99 -21.43
C VAL A 291 -2.09 25.98 -22.36
N CYS A 292 -2.80 27.11 -22.51
CA CYS A 292 -3.94 27.20 -23.41
C CYS A 292 -3.55 26.97 -24.87
N GLU A 293 -2.41 27.51 -25.32
CA GLU A 293 -1.88 27.27 -26.66
C GLU A 293 -1.51 25.79 -26.85
N THR A 294 -0.75 25.20 -25.93
CA THR A 294 -0.23 23.83 -26.05
C THR A 294 -1.33 22.78 -25.93
N ALA A 295 -2.26 22.95 -24.99
CA ALA A 295 -3.37 22.03 -24.77
C ALA A 295 -4.58 22.29 -25.70
N GLY A 296 -4.53 23.33 -26.54
CA GLY A 296 -5.62 23.68 -27.45
C GLY A 296 -6.91 24.11 -26.75
N LEU A 297 -6.80 24.77 -25.59
CA LEU A 297 -7.94 25.21 -24.78
C LEU A 297 -8.46 26.58 -25.26
N GLY A 298 -9.77 26.67 -25.51
CA GLY A 298 -10.45 27.85 -26.04
C GLY A 298 -11.20 28.65 -24.97
N GLY A 299 -10.49 29.56 -24.30
CA GLY A 299 -11.10 30.55 -23.40
C GLY A 299 -11.47 30.05 -22.00
N ASP A 300 -12.16 30.89 -21.22
CA ASP A 300 -12.34 30.72 -19.78
C ASP A 300 -13.04 29.42 -19.35
N THR A 301 -13.93 28.88 -20.20
CA THR A 301 -14.66 27.64 -19.89
C THR A 301 -13.73 26.43 -19.88
N ASP A 302 -12.83 26.35 -20.87
CA ASP A 302 -11.88 25.25 -20.99
C ASP A 302 -10.78 25.35 -19.91
N TRP A 303 -10.37 26.56 -19.57
CA TRP A 303 -9.47 26.81 -18.44
C TRP A 303 -10.10 26.36 -17.11
N GLN A 304 -11.35 26.75 -16.86
CA GLN A 304 -12.05 26.34 -15.64
C GLN A 304 -12.25 24.82 -15.59
N TRP A 305 -12.58 24.19 -16.72
CA TRP A 305 -12.64 22.73 -16.84
C TRP A 305 -11.29 22.07 -16.49
N LEU A 306 -10.17 22.66 -16.94
CA LEU A 306 -8.83 22.20 -16.63
C LEU A 306 -8.54 22.28 -15.12
N LEU A 307 -8.99 23.32 -14.44
CA LEU A 307 -8.78 23.44 -12.98
C LEU A 307 -9.69 22.53 -12.14
N ASP A 308 -10.89 22.22 -12.65
CA ASP A 308 -11.92 21.47 -11.92
C ASP A 308 -11.86 19.96 -12.14
N THR A 309 -11.22 19.52 -13.23
CA THR A 309 -11.17 18.10 -13.61
C THR A 309 -9.78 17.54 -13.32
N PRO A 310 -9.65 16.53 -12.44
CA PRO A 310 -8.35 15.90 -12.19
C PRO A 310 -7.72 15.30 -13.45
N SER A 311 -6.39 15.34 -13.57
CA SER A 311 -5.59 14.79 -14.66
C SER A 311 -5.95 13.35 -15.00
N ARG A 312 -6.17 12.50 -13.98
CA ARG A 312 -6.57 11.08 -14.13
C ARG A 312 -7.93 10.87 -14.82
N LYS A 313 -8.72 11.94 -15.01
CA LYS A 313 -10.00 11.92 -15.74
C LYS A 313 -9.91 12.60 -17.10
N ARG A 314 -8.69 12.90 -17.56
CA ARG A 314 -8.37 13.57 -18.82
C ARG A 314 -7.23 12.83 -19.52
N ASP A 315 -7.00 13.19 -20.76
CA ASP A 315 -5.87 12.81 -21.61
C ASP A 315 -4.68 13.79 -21.50
N ILE A 316 -4.83 14.84 -20.68
CA ILE A 316 -3.80 15.84 -20.40
C ILE A 316 -3.56 16.04 -18.90
N ALA A 317 -2.30 16.22 -18.54
CA ALA A 317 -1.84 16.70 -17.25
C ALA A 317 -1.04 18.00 -17.45
N VAL A 318 -1.11 18.92 -16.48
CA VAL A 318 -0.34 20.17 -16.53
C VAL A 318 0.44 20.30 -15.23
N PHE A 319 1.76 20.38 -15.35
CA PHE A 319 2.68 20.46 -14.22
C PHE A 319 3.18 21.88 -14.06
N VAL A 320 3.00 22.45 -12.88
CA VAL A 320 3.25 23.86 -12.62
C VAL A 320 4.46 24.04 -11.73
N PHE A 321 5.30 25.01 -12.09
CA PHE A 321 6.52 25.37 -11.41
C PHE A 321 6.52 26.88 -11.11
N GLY A 322 7.16 27.27 -10.01
CA GLY A 322 7.41 28.67 -9.66
C GLY A 322 8.90 28.98 -9.66
N CYS A 323 9.30 30.09 -10.27
CA CYS A 323 10.68 30.56 -10.24
C CYS A 323 11.07 30.92 -8.80
N VAL A 324 12.15 30.33 -8.30
CA VAL A 324 12.64 30.58 -6.93
C VAL A 324 13.19 31.99 -6.71
N HIS A 325 13.43 32.75 -7.79
CA HIS A 325 14.01 34.10 -7.74
C HIS A 325 12.98 35.22 -7.91
N CYS A 326 12.05 35.08 -8.85
CA CYS A 326 11.10 36.15 -9.20
C CYS A 326 9.62 35.77 -9.02
N GLY A 327 9.32 34.52 -8.65
CA GLY A 327 7.95 34.05 -8.43
C GLY A 327 7.12 33.81 -9.69
N LYS A 328 7.66 34.09 -10.89
CA LYS A 328 6.98 33.80 -12.16
C LYS A 328 6.64 32.30 -12.25
N LEU A 329 5.45 31.99 -12.75
CA LEU A 329 5.03 30.63 -12.98
C LEU A 329 5.37 30.18 -14.40
N GLY A 330 5.65 28.90 -14.53
CA GLY A 330 5.76 28.20 -15.80
C GLY A 330 5.50 26.71 -15.60
N GLY A 331 5.74 25.92 -16.62
CA GLY A 331 5.36 24.52 -16.60
C GLY A 331 5.22 23.95 -18.00
N TYR A 332 4.65 22.76 -18.07
CA TYR A 332 4.42 22.07 -19.33
C TYR A 332 3.15 21.23 -19.31
N VAL A 333 2.67 20.92 -20.51
CA VAL A 333 1.53 20.03 -20.74
C VAL A 333 2.08 18.64 -21.09
N ASP A 334 1.56 17.63 -20.43
CA ASP A 334 1.88 16.22 -20.63
C ASP A 334 0.65 15.47 -21.14
N HIS A 335 0.85 14.60 -22.13
CA HIS A 335 -0.21 13.86 -22.80
C HIS A 335 -0.05 12.35 -22.57
N SER A 336 -1.17 11.68 -22.28
CA SER A 336 -1.22 10.21 -22.12
C SER A 336 -0.99 9.44 -23.41
#